data_AF-A0A448KBZ6-F1
#
_entry.id   AF-A0A448KBZ6-F1
#
_cell.length_a   1.000
_cell.length_b   1.000
_cell.length_c   1.000
_cell.angle_alpha   90.00
_cell.angle_beta   90.00
_cell.angle_gamma   90.00
#
_symmetry.space_group_name_H-M   'P 1'
#
loop_
_entity.id
_entity.type
_entity.pdbx_description
1 polymer ?
#
loop_
_entity_poly.entity_id
_entity_poly.type
_entity_poly.pdbx_seq_one_letter_code
_entity_poly.pdbx_strand_id
1 'polypeptide(L)'
;MTTSNTHLTDTTTSAELDALASAGALRPIGAPAGGGPIADEDELRAILGGRPNLGSAHATGAGASARRQVRLPEHLNAALDDYAAAHSTTPSAVIRDALTAYLNAA
;
A
#
# COMPACT_ATOMS: atom_id res chain seq x y z
N MET A 1 17.28 -2.87 -27.16
CA MET A 1 17.43 -3.20 -25.73
C MET A 1 17.46 -4.72 -25.64
N THR A 2 18.60 -5.29 -25.28
CA THR A 2 18.82 -6.74 -25.27
C THR A 2 18.37 -7.27 -23.91
N THR A 3 17.25 -8.00 -23.87
CA THR A 3 16.76 -8.64 -22.65
C THR A 3 17.63 -9.85 -22.32
N SER A 4 18.61 -9.68 -21.43
CA SER A 4 19.37 -10.80 -20.88
C SER A 4 18.45 -11.63 -19.97
N ASN A 5 18.07 -12.82 -20.44
CA ASN A 5 17.32 -13.80 -19.65
C ASN A 5 18.24 -14.47 -18.64
N THR A 6 18.43 -13.87 -17.46
CA THR A 6 19.17 -14.52 -16.36
C THR A 6 18.27 -15.58 -15.70
N HIS A 7 18.53 -16.86 -15.98
CA HIS A 7 17.77 -18.00 -15.45
C HIS A 7 18.35 -18.41 -14.09
N LEU A 8 17.77 -17.91 -13.00
CA LEU A 8 18.06 -18.40 -11.66
C LEU A 8 17.51 -19.82 -11.50
N THR A 9 18.28 -20.71 -10.89
CA THR A 9 17.86 -22.08 -10.53
C THR A 9 17.76 -22.23 -9.01
N ASP A 10 17.09 -23.28 -8.53
CA ASP A 10 16.92 -23.57 -7.10
C ASP A 10 18.25 -23.83 -6.36
N THR A 11 19.37 -23.97 -7.09
CA THR A 11 20.72 -24.15 -6.55
C THR A 11 21.56 -22.87 -6.55
N THR A 12 21.02 -21.74 -7.02
CA THR A 12 21.76 -20.47 -7.10
C THR A 12 22.18 -20.03 -5.70
N THR A 13 23.48 -19.87 -5.49
CA THR A 13 24.03 -19.49 -4.19
C THR A 13 23.92 -17.98 -3.94
N SER A 14 23.96 -17.55 -2.68
CA SER A 14 23.92 -16.13 -2.32
C SER A 14 25.08 -15.33 -2.93
N ALA A 15 26.26 -15.92 -3.07
CA ALA A 15 27.41 -15.25 -3.68
C ALA A 15 27.21 -15.01 -5.19
N GLU A 16 26.58 -15.95 -5.88
CA GLU A 16 26.21 -15.78 -7.30
C GLU A 16 25.12 -14.71 -7.46
N LEU A 17 24.17 -14.64 -6.53
CA LEU A 17 23.17 -13.57 -6.50
C LEU A 17 23.81 -12.18 -6.29
N ASP A 18 24.76 -12.06 -5.36
CA ASP A 18 25.47 -10.80 -5.10
C ASP A 18 26.28 -10.34 -6.32
N ALA A 19 26.91 -11.26 -7.04
CA ALA A 19 27.62 -10.96 -8.28
C ALA A 19 26.66 -10.45 -9.37
N LEU A 20 25.50 -11.09 -9.53
CA LEU A 20 24.48 -10.65 -10.48
C LEU A 20 23.86 -9.29 -10.10
N ALA A 21 23.66 -9.04 -8.80
CA ALA A 21 23.19 -7.75 -8.29
C ALA A 21 24.18 -6.63 -8.61
N SER A 22 25.46 -6.87 -8.32
CA SER A 22 26.55 -5.92 -8.57
C SER A 22 26.73 -5.62 -10.05
N ALA A 23 26.49 -6.62 -10.92
CA ALA A 23 26.53 -6.47 -12.37
C ALA A 23 25.25 -5.86 -12.98
N GLY A 24 24.19 -5.63 -12.17
CA GLY A 24 22.90 -5.15 -12.65
C GLY A 24 22.16 -6.15 -13.56
N ALA A 25 22.49 -7.44 -13.46
CA ALA A 25 21.97 -8.50 -14.32
C ALA A 25 20.77 -9.24 -13.73
N LEU A 26 20.23 -8.77 -12.61
CA LEU A 26 19.03 -9.34 -11.97
C LEU A 26 17.78 -8.99 -12.77
N ARG A 27 16.88 -9.97 -12.91
CA ARG A 27 15.58 -9.76 -13.52
C ARG A 27 14.71 -8.90 -12.58
N PRO A 28 14.13 -7.78 -13.04
CA PRO A 28 13.22 -6.99 -12.24
C PRO A 28 11.91 -7.75 -12.00
N ILE A 29 11.41 -7.72 -10.76
CA ILE A 29 10.10 -8.24 -10.39
C ILE A 29 9.10 -7.06 -10.47
N GLY A 30 8.59 -6.82 -11.67
CA GLY A 30 7.62 -5.75 -11.94
C GLY A 30 8.26 -4.38 -12.21
N ALA A 31 7.40 -3.41 -12.54
CA ALA A 31 7.82 -2.03 -12.67
C ALA A 31 8.07 -1.43 -11.27
N PRO A 32 9.13 -0.64 -11.06
CA PRO A 32 9.31 0.05 -9.79
C PRO A 32 8.11 0.98 -9.56
N ALA A 33 7.55 0.97 -8.35
CA ALA A 33 6.40 1.80 -7.99
C ALA A 33 6.75 3.30 -7.82
N GLY A 34 7.89 3.75 -8.35
CA GLY A 34 8.42 5.10 -8.19
C GLY A 34 9.78 5.28 -8.90
N GLY A 35 10.46 6.38 -8.60
CA GLY A 35 11.79 6.70 -9.17
C GLY A 35 11.75 7.64 -10.37
N GLY A 36 10.89 8.66 -10.31
CA GLY A 36 10.97 9.80 -11.23
C GLY A 36 12.28 10.59 -11.06
N PRO A 37 12.61 11.47 -12.02
CA PRO A 37 13.76 12.36 -11.88
C PRO A 37 13.60 13.22 -10.62
N ILE A 38 14.66 13.30 -9.83
CA ILE A 38 14.74 14.21 -8.70
C ILE A 38 14.93 15.62 -9.28
N ALA A 39 14.01 16.52 -8.97
CA ALA A 39 13.94 17.86 -9.53
C ALA A 39 15.08 18.76 -9.01
N ASP A 40 15.47 18.60 -7.73
CA ASP A 40 16.50 19.41 -7.09
C ASP A 40 17.20 18.74 -5.89
N GLU A 41 18.21 19.44 -5.35
CA GLU A 41 19.02 18.96 -4.22
C GLU A 41 18.24 18.90 -2.91
N ASP A 42 17.20 19.72 -2.74
CA ASP A 42 16.35 19.72 -1.55
C ASP A 42 15.45 18.48 -1.53
N GLU A 43 14.92 18.08 -2.68
CA GLU A 43 14.20 16.81 -2.86
C GLU A 43 15.12 15.61 -2.59
N LEU A 44 16.37 15.65 -3.08
CA LEU A 44 17.37 14.62 -2.78
C LEU A 44 17.66 14.50 -1.27
N ARG A 45 17.80 15.65 -0.58
CA ARG A 45 18.02 15.69 0.87
C ARG A 45 16.79 15.21 1.65
N ALA A 46 15.59 15.47 1.17
CA ALA A 46 14.36 14.97 1.78
C ALA A 46 14.25 13.43 1.67
N ILE A 47 14.67 12.86 0.54
CA ILE A 47 14.69 11.40 0.32
C ILE A 47 15.76 10.73 1.20
N LEU A 48 16.96 11.31 1.29
CA LEU A 48 18.09 10.74 2.05
C LEU A 48 18.09 11.09 3.54
N GLY A 49 17.25 12.04 3.98
CA GLY A 49 17.19 12.57 5.34
C GLY A 49 16.63 11.61 6.41
N GLY A 50 16.45 10.33 6.08
CA GLY A 50 16.19 9.25 7.04
C GLY A 50 14.76 9.18 7.60
N ARG A 51 13.96 10.24 7.55
CA ARG A 51 12.54 10.21 7.95
C ARG A 51 11.65 10.64 6.79
N PRO A 52 11.00 9.71 6.06
CA PRO A 52 10.09 10.06 4.99
C PRO A 52 8.98 10.98 5.51
N ASN A 53 8.78 12.11 4.84
CA ASN A 53 7.78 13.08 5.24
C ASN A 53 6.40 12.59 4.74
N LEU A 54 5.55 12.14 5.66
CA LEU A 54 4.16 11.72 5.39
C LEU A 54 3.19 12.91 5.24
N GLY A 55 3.71 14.13 5.09
CA GLY A 55 2.89 15.31 4.78
C GLY A 55 2.03 15.07 3.55
N SER A 56 0.85 15.68 3.49
CA SER A 56 -0.17 15.46 2.45
C SER A 56 0.34 15.56 1.01
N ALA A 57 1.43 16.30 0.77
CA ALA A 57 2.07 16.46 -0.52
C ALA A 57 2.86 15.22 -1.00
N HIS A 58 3.31 14.36 -0.09
CA HIS A 58 4.13 13.17 -0.38
C HIS A 58 3.52 11.87 0.15
N ALA A 59 2.33 11.93 0.73
CA ALA A 59 1.60 10.76 1.17
C ALA A 59 1.17 9.93 -0.05
N THR A 60 1.48 8.63 -0.05
CA THR A 60 1.08 7.65 -1.09
C THR A 60 -0.43 7.30 -0.98
N GLY A 61 -1.27 8.29 -0.67
CA GLY A 61 -2.70 8.18 -0.35
C GLY A 61 -3.15 9.23 0.67
N ALA A 62 -4.46 9.35 0.93
CA ALA A 62 -5.04 10.35 1.83
C ALA A 62 -4.76 10.13 3.34
N GLY A 63 -3.80 9.28 3.70
CA GLY A 63 -3.59 8.83 5.08
C GLY A 63 -4.71 7.91 5.60
N ALA A 64 -4.59 7.47 6.84
CA ALA A 64 -5.63 6.67 7.49
C ALA A 64 -6.88 7.54 7.70
N SER A 65 -8.06 7.07 7.26
CA SER A 65 -9.32 7.77 7.51
C SER A 65 -9.51 8.08 8.99
N ALA A 66 -10.00 9.29 9.27
CA ALA A 66 -10.33 9.70 10.64
C ALA A 66 -11.33 8.70 11.27
N ARG A 67 -10.99 8.19 12.45
CA ARG A 67 -11.82 7.23 13.18
C ARG A 67 -12.91 7.98 13.98
N ARG A 68 -14.14 7.47 13.93
CA ARG A 68 -15.26 7.90 14.79
C ARG A 68 -15.81 6.68 15.52
N GLN A 69 -15.79 6.71 16.85
CA GLN A 69 -16.29 5.59 17.67
C GLN A 69 -17.75 5.85 18.05
N VAL A 70 -18.60 4.81 17.93
CA VAL A 70 -20.02 4.84 18.28
C VAL A 70 -20.30 3.67 19.22
N ARG A 71 -21.13 3.87 20.24
CA ARG A 71 -21.61 2.79 21.10
C ARG A 71 -22.83 2.16 20.45
N LEU A 72 -22.74 0.86 20.13
CA LEU A 72 -23.84 0.08 19.58
C LEU A 72 -24.38 -0.86 20.66
N PRO A 73 -25.71 -1.11 20.69
CA PRO A 73 -26.26 -2.24 21.41
C PRO A 73 -25.62 -3.56 20.95
N GLU A 74 -25.43 -4.51 21.85
CA GLU A 74 -24.74 -5.78 21.59
C GLU A 74 -25.36 -6.56 20.42
N HIS A 75 -26.68 -6.71 20.41
CA HIS A 75 -27.41 -7.41 19.35
C HIS A 75 -27.18 -6.78 17.97
N LEU A 76 -27.07 -5.45 17.90
CA LEU A 76 -26.84 -4.75 16.64
C LEU A 76 -25.41 -4.92 16.16
N ASN A 77 -24.45 -4.92 17.09
CA ASN A 77 -23.06 -5.18 16.76
C ASN A 77 -22.88 -6.60 16.21
N ALA A 78 -23.47 -7.60 16.88
CA ALA A 78 -23.45 -8.98 16.40
C ALA A 78 -24.08 -9.12 15.01
N ALA A 79 -25.26 -8.52 14.80
CA ALA A 79 -25.92 -8.53 13.50
C ALA A 79 -25.08 -7.87 12.38
N LEU A 80 -24.33 -6.81 12.71
CA LEU A 80 -23.41 -6.16 11.78
C LEU A 80 -22.23 -7.06 11.40
N ASP A 81 -21.66 -7.76 12.37
CA ASP A 81 -20.55 -8.70 12.16
C ASP A 81 -21.02 -9.90 11.31
N ASP A 82 -22.18 -10.47 11.61
CA ASP A 82 -22.80 -11.56 10.85
C ASP A 82 -23.10 -11.15 9.40
N TYR A 83 -23.67 -9.96 9.22
CA TYR A 83 -23.96 -9.42 7.90
C TYR A 83 -22.68 -9.23 7.08
N ALA A 84 -21.63 -8.68 7.69
CA ALA A 84 -20.35 -8.44 7.03
C ALA A 84 -19.70 -9.76 6.59
N ALA A 85 -19.74 -10.79 7.44
CA ALA A 85 -19.24 -12.12 7.12
C ALA A 85 -20.02 -12.75 5.95
N ALA A 86 -21.35 -12.69 5.98
CA ALA A 86 -22.20 -13.27 4.93
C ALA A 86 -22.01 -12.61 3.56
N HIS A 87 -21.69 -11.31 3.52
CA HIS A 87 -21.54 -10.54 2.29
C HIS A 87 -20.07 -10.30 1.89
N SER A 88 -19.11 -10.97 2.54
CA SER A 88 -17.68 -10.81 2.26
C SER A 88 -17.21 -9.34 2.27
N THR A 89 -17.74 -8.57 3.22
CA THR A 89 -17.46 -7.13 3.39
C THR A 89 -16.95 -6.86 4.81
N THR A 90 -16.76 -5.59 5.16
CA THR A 90 -16.33 -5.18 6.51
C THR A 90 -17.41 -4.34 7.20
N PRO A 91 -17.53 -4.41 8.54
CA PRO A 91 -18.45 -3.55 9.28
C PRO A 91 -18.28 -2.06 8.95
N SER A 92 -17.03 -1.61 8.77
CA SER A 92 -16.73 -0.23 8.40
C SER A 92 -17.22 0.17 7.00
N ALA A 93 -17.22 -0.77 6.04
CA ALA A 93 -17.79 -0.51 4.71
C ALA A 93 -19.31 -0.39 4.77
N VAL A 94 -19.97 -1.32 5.47
CA VAL A 94 -21.43 -1.31 5.66
C VAL A 94 -21.88 -0.01 6.33
N ILE A 95 -21.20 0.42 7.40
CA ILE A 95 -21.51 1.68 8.08
C ILE A 95 -21.33 2.88 7.15
N ARG A 96 -20.26 2.90 6.34
CA ARG A 96 -19.99 4.00 5.40
C ARG A 96 -21.10 4.10 4.35
N ASP A 97 -21.51 2.98 3.78
CA ASP A 97 -22.52 2.92 2.73
C ASP A 97 -23.89 3.31 3.30
N ALA A 98 -24.24 2.79 4.48
CA ALA A 98 -25.48 3.15 5.17
C ALA A 98 -25.55 4.64 5.52
N LEU A 99 -24.45 5.23 6.02
CA LEU A 99 -24.39 6.65 6.35
C LEU A 99 -24.46 7.53 5.09
N THR A 100 -23.80 7.11 4.00
CA THR A 100 -23.87 7.79 2.70
C THR A 100 -25.29 7.79 2.16
N ALA A 101 -25.97 6.64 2.20
CA ALA A 101 -27.36 6.52 1.79
C ALA A 101 -28.29 7.37 2.65
N TYR A 102 -28.10 7.38 3.97
CA TYR A 102 -28.89 8.19 4.90
C TYR A 102 -28.75 9.69 4.62
N LEU A 103 -27.52 10.18 4.43
CA LEU A 103 -27.25 11.60 4.16
C LEU A 103 -27.71 12.05 2.78
N ASN A 104 -27.67 11.17 1.77
CA ASN A 104 -28.16 11.50 0.43
C ASN A 104 -29.70 11.48 0.31
N ALA A 105 -30.38 10.87 1.29
CA ALA A 105 -31.84 10.83 1.36
C ALA A 105 -32.45 12.01 2.15
N ALA A 106 -31.61 12.84 2.78
CA ALA A 106 -31.99 14.04 3.52
C ALA A 106 -31.99 15.29 2.63
#